data_AF-A0A523TAU5-F1
#
_entry.id   AF-A0A523TAU5-F1
#
_cell.length_a   1.000
_cell.length_b   1.000
_cell.length_c   1.000
_cell.angle_alpha   90.00
_cell.angle_beta   90.00
_cell.angle_gamma   90.00
#
_symmetry.space_group_name_H-M   'P 1'
#
loop_
_entity.id
_entity.type
_entity.pdbx_description
1 polymer ?
#
loop_
_entity_poly.entity_id
_entity_poly.type
_entity_poly.pdbx_seq_one_letter_code
_entity_poly.pdbx_strand_id
1 'polypeptide(L)'
;MAASTKKIGLIITVIVISSMIIVGTGIGIWFGVRSNLHPDPGWTLKISGNVQGGNTTITMSEILNMPAYKAEYEIRAKTNTSYLFQGAILANLFQEAINIDPSAENVTFIAADEYQWTFPILEIQNNNTYIIAYMQNSQYLESYEEGGNGYLWLIVPNYDEFDFNGQRCVKNTIEIYFE
;
A
#
# COMPACT_ATOMS: atom_id res chain seq x y z
N MET A 1 40.22 -48.96 -27.49
CA MET A 1 40.20 -47.72 -26.68
C MET A 1 39.02 -46.81 -27.10
N ALA A 2 37.76 -47.21 -26.88
CA ALA A 2 36.59 -46.43 -27.34
C ALA A 2 35.44 -46.34 -26.31
N ALA A 3 35.62 -46.84 -25.09
CA ALA A 3 34.58 -46.87 -24.05
C ALA A 3 34.67 -45.70 -23.03
N SER A 4 35.77 -44.95 -23.02
CA SER A 4 36.03 -43.87 -22.04
C SER A 4 35.29 -42.57 -22.40
N THR A 5 35.21 -42.25 -23.70
CA THR A 5 34.67 -40.96 -24.18
C THR A 5 33.16 -40.82 -24.00
N LYS A 6 32.40 -41.94 -24.03
CA LYS A 6 30.95 -41.93 -23.82
C LYS A 6 30.55 -41.63 -22.37
N LYS A 7 31.36 -42.03 -21.38
CA LYS A 7 31.09 -41.76 -19.96
C LYS A 7 31.32 -40.29 -19.59
N ILE A 8 32.31 -39.65 -20.19
CA ILE A 8 32.65 -38.24 -19.92
C ILE A 8 31.57 -37.30 -20.49
N GLY A 9 31.05 -37.59 -21.70
CA GLY A 9 29.97 -36.80 -22.30
C GLY A 9 28.68 -36.81 -21.47
N LEU A 10 28.32 -37.97 -20.90
CA LEU A 10 27.10 -38.11 -20.09
C LEU A 10 27.19 -37.33 -18.76
N ILE A 11 28.37 -37.28 -18.13
CA ILE A 11 28.60 -36.56 -16.87
C ILE A 11 28.47 -35.04 -17.07
N ILE A 12 29.01 -34.51 -18.18
CA ILE A 12 28.94 -33.07 -18.49
C ILE A 12 27.49 -32.64 -18.74
N THR A 13 26.69 -33.43 -19.46
CA THR A 13 25.28 -33.11 -19.71
C THR A 13 24.44 -33.09 -18.42
N VAL A 14 24.70 -33.99 -17.47
CA VAL A 14 23.98 -34.01 -16.19
C VAL A 14 24.29 -32.77 -15.33
N ILE A 15 25.54 -32.28 -15.34
CA ILE A 15 25.95 -31.08 -14.58
C ILE A 15 25.33 -29.80 -15.15
N VAL A 16 25.19 -29.71 -16.48
CA VAL A 16 24.57 -28.54 -17.13
C VAL A 16 23.06 -28.50 -16.89
N ILE A 17 22.39 -29.66 -16.86
CA ILE A 17 20.95 -29.71 -16.58
C ILE A 17 20.68 -29.41 -15.10
N SER A 18 21.51 -29.90 -14.16
CA SER A 18 21.31 -29.63 -12.74
C SER A 18 21.58 -28.17 -12.35
N SER A 19 22.53 -27.49 -13.01
CA SER A 19 22.77 -26.06 -12.77
C SER A 19 21.62 -25.16 -13.28
N MET A 20 20.97 -25.51 -14.39
CA MET A 20 19.81 -24.76 -14.90
C MET A 20 18.58 -24.90 -14.01
N ILE A 21 18.37 -26.06 -13.37
CA ILE A 21 17.26 -26.26 -12.43
C ILE A 21 17.46 -25.42 -11.16
N ILE A 22 18.67 -25.37 -10.60
CA ILE A 22 18.96 -24.62 -9.37
C ILE A 22 18.79 -23.10 -9.57
N VAL A 23 19.23 -22.56 -10.71
CA VAL A 23 19.06 -21.12 -11.02
C VAL A 23 17.59 -20.79 -11.31
N GLY A 24 16.87 -21.67 -12.02
CA GLY A 24 15.43 -21.49 -12.30
C GLY A 24 14.57 -21.51 -11.03
N THR A 25 14.85 -22.40 -10.08
CA THR A 25 14.13 -22.42 -8.79
C THR A 25 14.56 -21.28 -7.87
N GLY A 26 15.82 -20.88 -7.87
CA GLY A 26 16.31 -19.80 -7.01
C GLY A 26 15.68 -18.44 -7.34
N ILE A 27 15.51 -18.12 -8.62
CA ILE A 27 14.88 -16.87 -9.07
C ILE A 27 13.36 -16.92 -8.84
N GLY A 28 12.71 -18.06 -9.10
CA GLY A 28 11.27 -18.23 -8.85
C GLY A 28 10.91 -18.13 -7.36
N ILE A 29 11.77 -18.63 -6.47
CA ILE A 29 11.63 -18.47 -5.02
C ILE A 29 11.93 -17.03 -4.61
N TRP A 30 12.91 -16.34 -5.20
CA TRP A 30 13.19 -14.94 -4.83
C TRP A 30 12.04 -13.98 -5.19
N PHE A 31 11.35 -14.19 -6.32
CA PHE A 31 10.13 -13.45 -6.66
C PHE A 31 8.88 -13.95 -5.91
N GLY A 32 8.80 -15.25 -5.56
CA GLY A 32 7.69 -15.82 -4.80
C GLY A 32 7.78 -15.68 -3.27
N VAL A 33 8.96 -15.32 -2.73
CA VAL A 33 9.27 -15.16 -1.29
C VAL A 33 9.55 -13.69 -0.94
N ARG A 34 9.19 -12.72 -1.80
CA ARG A 34 8.60 -11.49 -1.26
C ARG A 34 7.27 -11.88 -0.67
N SER A 35 7.37 -12.38 0.55
CA SER A 35 6.28 -12.77 1.41
C SER A 35 5.18 -11.72 1.33
N ASN A 36 3.92 -12.17 1.22
CA ASN A 36 2.77 -11.37 1.59
C ASN A 36 2.89 -11.06 3.09
N LEU A 37 3.87 -10.22 3.46
CA LEU A 37 4.07 -9.75 4.81
C LEU A 37 2.82 -8.93 5.08
N HIS A 38 1.98 -9.55 5.89
CA HIS A 38 0.81 -8.90 6.38
C HIS A 38 1.30 -7.71 7.22
N PRO A 39 0.72 -6.52 7.06
CA PRO A 39 1.07 -5.37 7.88
C PRO A 39 1.02 -5.75 9.36
N ASP A 40 1.96 -5.25 10.15
CA ASP A 40 1.96 -5.47 11.59
C ASP A 40 0.59 -5.05 12.15
N PRO A 41 -0.21 -6.00 12.70
CA PRO A 41 -1.54 -5.69 13.20
C PRO A 41 -1.51 -4.71 14.37
N GLY A 42 -0.38 -4.59 15.08
CA GLY A 42 -0.16 -3.65 16.17
C GLY A 42 0.28 -2.25 15.72
N TRP A 43 0.58 -2.05 14.43
CA TRP A 43 0.89 -0.73 13.91
C TRP A 43 -0.34 0.18 14.02
N THR A 44 -0.13 1.45 14.36
CA THR A 44 -1.22 2.40 14.62
C THR A 44 -1.14 3.64 13.73
N LEU A 45 -2.26 4.00 13.14
CA LEU A 45 -2.52 5.30 12.53
C LEU A 45 -2.93 6.29 13.64
N LYS A 46 -2.21 7.40 13.77
CA LYS A 46 -2.56 8.45 14.74
C LYS A 46 -3.72 9.30 14.22
N ILE A 47 -4.65 9.63 15.09
CA ILE A 47 -5.80 10.49 14.82
C ILE A 47 -5.78 11.64 15.83
N SER A 48 -5.83 12.88 15.36
CA SER A 48 -5.56 14.05 16.21
C SER A 48 -6.30 15.32 15.77
N GLY A 49 -6.22 16.36 16.59
CA GLY A 49 -6.84 17.66 16.33
C GLY A 49 -8.27 17.74 16.85
N ASN A 50 -9.19 18.25 16.04
CA ASN A 50 -10.60 18.45 16.36
C ASN A 50 -11.39 17.12 16.33
N VAL A 51 -11.09 16.27 17.31
CA VAL A 51 -11.68 14.95 17.52
C VAL A 51 -12.31 14.89 18.91
N GLN A 52 -13.56 14.41 19.00
CA GLN A 52 -14.26 14.29 20.27
C GLN A 52 -13.57 13.27 21.18
N GLY A 53 -13.26 13.68 22.41
CA GLY A 53 -12.49 12.86 23.35
C GLY A 53 -10.97 13.00 23.22
N GLY A 54 -10.49 13.81 22.27
CA GLY A 54 -9.08 14.11 22.05
C GLY A 54 -8.39 13.13 21.09
N ASN A 55 -7.06 13.22 21.05
CA ASN A 55 -6.24 12.39 20.16
C ASN A 55 -6.42 10.90 20.47
N THR A 56 -6.53 10.10 19.42
CA THR A 56 -6.69 8.64 19.48
C THR A 56 -5.83 7.96 18.42
N THR A 57 -5.89 6.64 18.34
CA THR A 57 -5.18 5.84 17.35
C THR A 57 -6.11 4.76 16.80
N ILE A 58 -5.97 4.45 15.52
CA ILE A 58 -6.64 3.32 14.88
C ILE A 58 -5.57 2.29 14.54
N THR A 59 -5.75 1.06 14.97
CA THR A 59 -4.83 -0.04 14.68
C THR A 59 -4.98 -0.51 13.23
N MET A 60 -3.91 -1.06 12.68
CA MET A 60 -3.92 -1.71 11.37
C MET A 60 -4.95 -2.84 11.31
N SER A 61 -5.12 -3.61 12.40
CA SER A 61 -6.17 -4.64 12.46
C SER A 61 -7.57 -4.05 12.33
N GLU A 62 -7.86 -2.89 12.90
CA GLU A 62 -9.16 -2.23 12.75
C GLU A 62 -9.40 -1.82 11.28
N ILE A 63 -8.39 -1.23 10.63
CA ILE A 63 -8.46 -0.84 9.21
C ILE A 63 -8.68 -2.07 8.30
N LEU A 64 -7.98 -3.17 8.55
CA LEU A 64 -8.09 -4.39 7.75
C LEU A 64 -9.43 -5.12 7.93
N ASN A 65 -10.10 -4.91 9.06
CA ASN A 65 -11.44 -5.46 9.32
C ASN A 65 -12.57 -4.60 8.73
N MET A 66 -12.27 -3.40 8.23
CA MET A 66 -13.27 -2.57 7.54
C MET A 66 -13.67 -3.16 6.19
N PRO A 67 -14.87 -2.84 5.67
CA PRO A 67 -15.27 -3.23 4.32
C PRO A 67 -14.24 -2.77 3.28
N ALA A 68 -13.61 -3.74 2.61
CA ALA A 68 -12.58 -3.45 1.62
C ALA A 68 -13.21 -2.93 0.31
N TYR A 69 -12.70 -1.80 -0.17
CA TYR A 69 -12.94 -1.30 -1.52
C TYR A 69 -11.72 -1.59 -2.40
N LYS A 70 -11.97 -1.98 -3.64
CA LYS A 70 -10.93 -2.36 -4.60
C LYS A 70 -11.24 -1.78 -5.97
N ALA A 71 -10.30 -1.01 -6.52
CA ALA A 71 -10.41 -0.42 -7.84
C ALA A 71 -9.04 -0.15 -8.47
N GLU A 72 -9.02 0.01 -9.78
CA GLU A 72 -7.85 0.49 -10.50
C GLU A 72 -7.81 2.02 -10.44
N TYR A 73 -6.65 2.57 -10.07
CA TYR A 73 -6.41 4.01 -10.05
C TYR A 73 -5.24 4.34 -10.96
N GLU A 74 -5.41 5.38 -11.76
CA GLU A 74 -4.31 6.04 -12.46
C GLU A 74 -3.75 7.16 -11.58
N ILE A 75 -2.46 7.08 -11.26
CA ILE A 75 -1.73 8.11 -10.53
C ILE A 75 -0.96 8.94 -11.56
N ARG A 76 -1.37 10.19 -11.73
CA ARG A 76 -0.81 11.15 -12.69
C ARG A 76 0.14 12.12 -11.99
N ALA A 77 1.40 12.05 -12.37
CA ALA A 77 2.49 12.87 -11.82
C ALA A 77 3.53 13.13 -12.93
N LYS A 78 4.82 13.19 -12.59
CA LYS A 78 5.90 13.22 -13.59
C LYS A 78 5.87 11.99 -14.52
N THR A 79 5.40 10.87 -14.00
CA THR A 79 5.17 9.64 -14.76
C THR A 79 3.82 9.10 -14.35
N ASN A 80 3.01 8.71 -15.33
CA ASN A 80 1.70 8.13 -15.07
C ASN A 80 1.85 6.64 -14.80
N THR A 81 1.19 6.16 -13.76
CA THR A 81 1.20 4.75 -13.38
C THR A 81 -0.18 4.31 -12.96
N SER A 82 -0.62 3.14 -13.41
CA SER A 82 -1.88 2.54 -13.00
C SER A 82 -1.64 1.31 -12.14
N TYR A 83 -2.38 1.22 -11.03
CA TYR A 83 -2.30 0.09 -10.12
C TYR A 83 -3.68 -0.27 -9.58
N LEU A 84 -3.84 -1.54 -9.23
CA LEU A 84 -5.01 -2.04 -8.52
C LEU A 84 -4.80 -1.83 -7.02
N PHE A 85 -5.51 -0.87 -6.43
CA PHE A 85 -5.46 -0.63 -5.00
C PHE A 85 -6.62 -1.29 -4.27
N GLN A 86 -6.36 -1.67 -3.03
CA GLN A 86 -7.38 -2.13 -2.10
C GLN A 86 -7.16 -1.49 -0.72
N GLY A 87 -8.26 -1.02 -0.12
CA GLY A 87 -8.23 -0.19 1.08
C GLY A 87 -9.59 0.01 1.73
N ALA A 88 -9.63 0.75 2.82
CA ALA A 88 -10.87 1.22 3.44
C ALA A 88 -11.28 2.56 2.81
N ILE A 89 -12.58 2.74 2.53
CA ILE A 89 -13.13 4.02 2.08
C ILE A 89 -13.01 5.02 3.23
N LEU A 90 -12.46 6.21 2.95
CA LEU A 90 -12.23 7.24 3.98
C LEU A 90 -13.54 7.71 4.63
N ALA A 91 -14.61 7.87 3.85
CA ALA A 91 -15.92 8.23 4.38
C ALA A 91 -16.40 7.22 5.45
N ASN A 92 -16.21 5.92 5.22
CA ASN A 92 -16.58 4.87 6.18
C ASN A 92 -15.67 4.91 7.39
N LEU A 93 -14.35 5.07 7.19
CA LEU A 93 -13.39 5.22 8.28
C LEU A 93 -13.78 6.37 9.22
N PHE A 94 -14.17 7.50 8.63
CA PHE A 94 -14.53 8.71 9.35
C PHE A 94 -15.87 8.59 10.08
N GLN A 95 -16.80 7.80 9.57
CA GLN A 95 -18.11 7.60 10.19
C GLN A 95 -18.10 6.50 11.27
N GLU A 96 -17.31 5.45 11.07
CA GLU A 96 -17.37 4.24 11.90
C GLU A 96 -16.30 4.21 12.99
N ALA A 97 -15.12 4.81 12.76
CA ALA A 97 -13.98 4.69 13.68
C ALA A 97 -13.52 6.02 14.29
N ILE A 98 -13.97 7.17 13.76
CA ILE A 98 -13.52 8.49 14.21
C ILE A 98 -14.72 9.32 14.65
N ASN A 99 -14.71 9.77 15.90
CA ASN A 99 -15.72 10.71 16.37
C ASN A 99 -15.24 12.15 16.13
N ILE A 100 -15.45 12.65 14.90
CA ILE A 100 -14.98 13.97 14.47
C ILE A 100 -15.75 15.08 15.20
N ASP A 101 -15.06 16.11 15.70
CA ASP A 101 -15.72 17.27 16.28
C ASP A 101 -16.46 18.07 15.19
N PRO A 102 -17.73 18.48 15.40
CA PRO A 102 -18.48 19.27 14.41
C PRO A 102 -17.85 20.60 14.00
N SER A 103 -16.89 21.12 14.77
CA SER A 103 -16.12 22.31 14.44
C SER A 103 -14.99 22.06 13.44
N ALA A 104 -14.62 20.80 13.18
CA ALA A 104 -13.62 20.48 12.18
C ALA A 104 -14.19 20.78 10.77
N GLU A 105 -13.44 21.54 9.98
CA GLU A 105 -13.74 21.90 8.61
C GLU A 105 -12.84 21.16 7.62
N ASN A 106 -11.59 20.90 8.02
CA ASN A 106 -10.58 20.28 7.16
C ASN A 106 -9.91 19.09 7.83
N VAL A 107 -9.29 18.27 6.99
CA VAL A 107 -8.55 17.09 7.39
C VAL A 107 -7.25 17.00 6.60
N THR A 108 -6.16 16.83 7.34
CA THR A 108 -4.80 16.75 6.82
C THR A 108 -4.26 15.35 7.00
N PHE A 109 -3.78 14.74 5.91
CA PHE A 109 -3.10 13.46 5.92
C PHE A 109 -1.60 13.72 5.96
N ILE A 110 -0.93 13.18 6.97
CA ILE A 110 0.49 13.44 7.24
C ILE A 110 1.27 12.13 7.08
N ALA A 111 2.30 12.18 6.23
CA ALA A 111 3.23 11.09 6.01
C ALA A 111 4.40 11.13 7.01
N ALA A 112 5.12 10.02 7.17
CA ALA A 112 6.31 10.00 8.03
C ALA A 112 7.47 10.86 7.52
N ASP A 113 7.49 11.20 6.23
CA ASP A 113 8.45 12.15 5.66
C ASP A 113 7.98 13.61 5.75
N GLU A 114 6.96 13.87 6.58
CA GLU A 114 6.33 15.17 6.80
C GLU A 114 5.61 15.74 5.57
N TYR A 115 5.48 14.96 4.48
CA TYR A 115 4.60 15.35 3.39
C TYR A 115 3.15 15.37 3.86
N GLN A 116 2.41 16.40 3.47
CA GLN A 116 1.04 16.57 3.91
C GLN A 116 0.13 17.03 2.78
N TRP A 117 -1.13 16.58 2.84
CA TRP A 117 -2.19 17.10 1.99
C TRP A 117 -3.49 17.27 2.77
N THR A 118 -4.16 18.41 2.55
CA THR A 118 -5.38 18.80 3.26
C THR A 118 -6.57 18.80 2.32
N PHE A 119 -7.72 18.32 2.82
CA PHE A 119 -9.01 18.36 2.14
C PHE A 119 -10.07 18.97 3.05
N PRO A 120 -11.11 19.61 2.48
CA PRO A 120 -12.35 19.84 3.20
C PRO A 120 -12.96 18.51 3.65
N ILE A 121 -13.41 18.40 4.90
CA ILE A 121 -14.00 17.15 5.42
C ILE A 121 -15.23 16.72 4.59
N LEU A 122 -16.03 17.70 4.16
CA LEU A 122 -17.21 17.46 3.32
C LEU A 122 -16.84 16.82 1.97
N GLU A 123 -15.66 17.09 1.42
CA GLU A 123 -15.21 16.43 0.19
C GLU A 123 -15.03 14.93 0.45
N ILE A 124 -14.38 14.57 1.55
CA ILE A 124 -14.12 13.17 1.90
C ILE A 124 -15.42 12.44 2.25
N GLN A 125 -16.29 13.05 3.06
CA GLN A 125 -17.54 12.44 3.48
C GLN A 125 -18.52 12.18 2.31
N ASN A 126 -18.46 13.02 1.27
CA ASN A 126 -19.28 12.87 0.07
C ASN A 126 -18.64 12.02 -1.03
N ASN A 127 -17.45 11.45 -0.78
CA ASN A 127 -16.70 10.68 -1.76
C ASN A 127 -16.54 9.20 -1.32
N ASN A 128 -16.97 8.28 -2.18
CA ASN A 128 -16.91 6.84 -1.94
C ASN A 128 -15.77 6.12 -2.69
N THR A 129 -14.87 6.88 -3.30
CA THR A 129 -13.72 6.38 -4.07
C THR A 129 -12.38 6.84 -3.49
N TYR A 130 -12.37 7.71 -2.49
CA TYR A 130 -11.16 8.03 -1.73
C TYR A 130 -10.91 6.91 -0.73
N ILE A 131 -9.71 6.34 -0.75
CA ILE A 131 -9.36 5.22 0.12
C ILE A 131 -8.06 5.48 0.88
N ILE A 132 -7.95 4.87 2.06
CA ILE A 132 -6.67 4.56 2.66
C ILE A 132 -6.31 3.12 2.25
N ALA A 133 -5.40 3.01 1.30
CA ALA A 133 -4.98 1.73 0.74
C ALA A 133 -3.95 1.05 1.65
N TYR A 134 -4.11 -0.27 1.82
CA TYR A 134 -3.15 -1.15 2.49
C TYR A 134 -2.63 -2.26 1.56
N MET A 135 -3.13 -2.32 0.31
CA MET A 135 -2.72 -3.26 -0.73
C MET A 135 -2.57 -2.59 -2.10
N GLN A 136 -1.56 -3.02 -2.85
CA GLN A 136 -1.30 -2.67 -4.25
C GLN A 136 -1.05 -3.95 -5.06
N ASN A 137 -1.75 -4.12 -6.18
CA ASN A 137 -1.64 -5.30 -7.06
C ASN A 137 -1.80 -6.64 -6.31
N SER A 138 -2.73 -6.67 -5.35
CA SER A 138 -3.00 -7.83 -4.48
C SER A 138 -1.85 -8.23 -3.54
N GLN A 139 -0.86 -7.36 -3.34
CA GLN A 139 0.16 -7.48 -2.30
C GLN A 139 -0.05 -6.40 -1.25
N TYR A 140 0.19 -6.71 0.02
CA TYR A 140 0.19 -5.71 1.07
C TYR A 140 1.29 -4.69 0.85
N LEU A 141 1.02 -3.44 1.23
CA LEU A 141 2.06 -2.42 1.27
C LEU A 141 3.06 -2.77 2.39
N GLU A 142 4.33 -2.73 2.06
CA GLU A 142 5.44 -3.06 2.98
C GLU A 142 5.84 -1.81 3.79
N SER A 143 6.29 -2.03 5.03
CA SER A 143 6.88 -0.96 5.84
C SER A 143 8.17 -0.43 5.21
N TYR A 144 8.63 0.74 5.67
CA TYR A 144 9.95 1.24 5.27
C TYR A 144 11.10 0.33 5.73
N GLU A 145 10.97 -0.35 6.87
CA GLU A 145 11.96 -1.29 7.38
C GLU A 145 12.15 -2.50 6.46
N GLU A 146 11.10 -2.86 5.72
CA GLU A 146 11.08 -3.93 4.72
C GLU A 146 11.46 -3.43 3.31
N GLY A 147 11.77 -2.14 3.16
CA GLY A 147 12.10 -1.51 1.88
C GLY A 147 10.88 -1.07 1.05
N GLY A 148 9.71 -0.99 1.69
CA GLY A 148 8.45 -0.52 1.11
C GLY A 148 8.25 0.99 1.19
N ASN A 149 6.99 1.42 1.00
CA ASN A 149 6.56 2.82 1.05
C ASN A 149 5.58 3.11 2.21
N GLY A 150 5.62 2.27 3.25
CA GLY A 150 4.72 2.37 4.40
C GLY A 150 3.45 1.55 4.25
N TYR A 151 2.84 1.20 5.38
CA TYR A 151 1.67 0.31 5.40
C TYR A 151 0.39 0.93 4.84
N LEU A 152 0.29 2.27 4.84
CA LEU A 152 -0.89 2.99 4.38
C LEU A 152 -0.53 4.03 3.33
N TRP A 153 -1.37 4.12 2.30
CA TRP A 153 -1.28 5.12 1.25
C TRP A 153 -2.65 5.74 1.01
N LEU A 154 -2.77 7.06 1.18
CA LEU A 154 -3.95 7.79 0.71
C LEU A 154 -4.01 7.73 -0.82
N ILE A 155 -5.12 7.26 -1.37
CA ILE A 155 -5.37 7.22 -2.82
C ILE A 155 -6.58 8.09 -3.16
N VAL A 156 -6.35 9.03 -4.08
CA VAL A 156 -7.35 9.96 -4.60
C VAL A 156 -7.45 9.75 -6.11
N PRO A 157 -8.64 9.48 -6.68
CA PRO A 157 -8.81 9.33 -8.12
C PRO A 157 -8.53 10.65 -8.86
N ASN A 158 -8.17 10.54 -10.13
CA ASN A 158 -8.18 11.66 -11.04
C ASN A 158 -9.62 11.96 -11.48
N TYR A 159 -9.98 13.24 -11.55
CA TYR A 159 -11.30 13.68 -11.98
C TYR A 159 -11.45 13.72 -13.50
N ASP A 160 -10.37 14.08 -14.18
CA ASP A 160 -10.32 14.20 -15.63
C ASP A 160 -8.91 13.93 -16.16
N GLU A 161 -8.69 14.22 -17.44
CA GLU A 161 -7.42 13.96 -18.11
C GLU A 161 -6.32 15.01 -17.80
N PHE A 162 -6.66 16.14 -17.20
CA PHE A 162 -5.75 17.21 -16.83
C PHE A 162 -5.45 17.23 -15.33
N ASP A 163 -6.11 16.35 -14.57
CA ASP A 163 -5.95 16.24 -13.13
C ASP A 163 -4.70 15.43 -12.73
N PHE A 164 -3.67 16.14 -12.28
CA PHE A 164 -2.44 15.57 -11.70
C PHE A 164 -2.66 15.22 -10.21
N ASN A 165 -3.37 14.12 -9.97
CA ASN A 165 -3.72 13.63 -8.63
C ASN A 165 -2.54 13.06 -7.81
N GLY A 166 -1.35 12.85 -8.40
CA GLY A 166 -0.24 12.20 -7.69
C GLY A 166 0.21 12.90 -6.41
N GLN A 167 0.15 14.24 -6.37
CA GLN A 167 0.44 15.03 -5.17
C GLN A 167 -0.59 14.82 -4.05
N ARG A 168 -1.83 14.46 -4.39
CA ARG A 168 -2.90 14.18 -3.41
C ARG A 168 -2.78 12.79 -2.79
N CYS A 169 -1.95 11.91 -3.38
CA CYS A 169 -1.81 10.54 -2.94
C CYS A 169 -0.65 10.40 -1.94
N VAL A 170 -0.92 10.69 -0.67
CA VAL A 170 0.08 10.71 0.43
C VAL A 170 0.53 9.30 0.81
N LYS A 171 1.81 8.98 0.55
CA LYS A 171 2.43 7.68 0.91
C LYS A 171 2.81 7.64 2.38
N ASN A 172 2.87 6.43 2.95
CA ASN A 172 3.17 6.20 4.36
C ASN A 172 2.42 7.13 5.32
N THR A 173 1.10 7.24 5.18
CA THR A 173 0.28 8.06 6.07
C THR A 173 0.37 7.51 7.49
N ILE A 174 0.88 8.32 8.42
CA ILE A 174 1.03 7.95 9.84
C ILE A 174 0.09 8.73 10.76
N GLU A 175 -0.49 9.83 10.27
CA GLU A 175 -1.41 10.66 11.04
C GLU A 175 -2.51 11.25 10.14
N ILE A 176 -3.73 11.30 10.68
CA ILE A 176 -4.86 12.07 10.15
C ILE A 176 -5.20 13.13 11.20
N TYR A 177 -5.02 14.40 10.83
CA TYR A 177 -5.23 15.56 11.69
C TYR A 177 -6.47 16.34 11.25
N PHE A 178 -7.41 16.56 12.17
CA PHE A 178 -8.64 17.32 11.93
C PHE A 178 -8.51 18.75 12.47
N GLU A 179 -8.94 19.75 11.71
CA GLU A 179 -8.86 21.17 12.06
C GLU A 179 -10.16 21.92 11.76
#